data_AF-A0A7J2INN3-F1
#
_entry.id   AF-A0A7J2INN3-F1
#
_cell.length_a   1.000
_cell.length_b   1.000
_cell.length_c   1.000
_cell.angle_alpha   90.00
_cell.angle_beta   90.00
_cell.angle_gamma   90.00
#
_symmetry.space_group_name_H-M   'P 1'
#
loop_
_entity.id
_entity.type
_entity.pdbx_description
1 polymer ?
#
loop_
_entity_poly.entity_id
_entity_poly.type
_entity_poly.pdbx_seq_one_letter_code
_entity_poly.pdbx_strand_id
1 'polypeptide(L)'
;MSILPLAEFQKKFEKATQKKIQKIRKKGNNIIKNIVKILESLEEEAQDMIKKSREELKEGVEVLAKKKAGYLDAVRSLEKFGENIIAAISNVKVPSEINHESITEFYKNLTENLIMLEKTKNKLDHKIHPYFIILRTRVKGLIKKLKDESNTLKKFIET
;
A
#
# COMPACT_ATOMS: atom_id res chain seq x y z
N MET A 1 -42.13 12.95 33.45
CA MET A 1 -40.87 12.33 32.97
C MET A 1 -40.59 11.12 33.86
N SER A 2 -40.45 9.92 33.32
CA SER A 2 -40.07 8.75 34.13
C SER A 2 -38.59 8.81 34.46
N ILE A 3 -38.27 8.77 35.76
CA ILE A 3 -36.89 8.77 36.27
C ILE A 3 -36.38 7.33 36.15
N LEU A 4 -35.44 7.09 35.23
CA LEU A 4 -34.77 5.81 35.10
C LEU A 4 -33.86 5.59 36.32
N PRO A 5 -33.91 4.43 37.00
CA PRO A 5 -32.94 4.09 38.03
C PRO A 5 -31.51 4.16 37.49
N LEU A 6 -30.56 4.68 38.28
CA LEU A 6 -29.17 4.90 37.86
C LEU A 6 -28.54 3.64 37.24
N ALA A 7 -28.82 2.46 37.80
CA ALA A 7 -28.32 1.19 37.30
C ALA A 7 -28.87 0.82 35.91
N GLU A 8 -30.14 1.13 35.62
CA GLU A 8 -30.73 0.91 34.30
C GLU A 8 -30.20 1.93 33.28
N PHE A 9 -29.97 3.17 33.70
CA PHE A 9 -29.32 4.19 32.86
C PHE A 9 -27.89 3.78 32.50
N GLN A 10 -27.08 3.34 33.48
CA GLN A 10 -25.71 2.88 33.27
C GLN A 10 -25.66 1.71 32.27
N LYS A 11 -26.48 0.66 32.48
CA LYS A 11 -26.54 -0.48 31.55
C LYS A 11 -26.95 -0.06 30.13
N LYS A 12 -27.93 0.83 29.99
CA LYS A 12 -28.35 1.34 28.66
C LYS A 12 -27.24 2.15 28.01
N PHE A 13 -26.55 2.99 28.78
CA PHE A 13 -25.45 3.82 28.31
C PHE A 13 -24.25 2.96 27.87
N GLU A 14 -23.82 2.00 28.68
CA GLU A 14 -22.75 1.05 28.34
C GLU A 14 -23.06 0.29 27.05
N LYS A 15 -24.27 -0.26 26.92
CA LYS A 15 -24.70 -0.98 25.71
C LYS A 15 -24.70 -0.08 24.48
N ALA A 16 -25.14 1.16 24.60
CA ALA A 16 -25.12 2.14 23.51
C ALA A 16 -23.68 2.50 23.11
N THR A 17 -22.80 2.72 24.09
CA THR A 17 -21.38 3.05 23.89
C THR A 17 -20.63 1.88 23.26
N GLN A 18 -20.82 0.65 23.74
CA GLN A 18 -20.24 -0.56 23.14
C GLN A 18 -20.66 -0.73 21.67
N LYS A 19 -21.94 -0.53 21.34
CA LYS A 19 -22.41 -0.58 19.94
C LYS A 19 -21.72 0.47 19.06
N LYS A 20 -21.52 1.69 19.56
CA LYS A 20 -20.79 2.75 18.85
C LYS A 20 -19.33 2.36 18.63
N ILE A 21 -18.65 1.90 19.68
CA ILE A 21 -17.24 1.46 19.61
C ILE A 21 -17.07 0.31 18.60
N GLN A 22 -17.94 -0.70 18.64
CA GLN A 22 -17.89 -1.82 17.68
C GLN A 22 -18.05 -1.35 16.23
N LYS A 23 -18.96 -0.38 15.97
CA LYS A 23 -19.15 0.18 14.64
C LYS A 23 -17.90 0.92 14.15
N ILE A 24 -17.23 1.68 15.02
CA ILE A 24 -15.98 2.39 14.71
C ILE A 24 -14.87 1.38 14.42
N ARG A 25 -14.68 0.38 15.30
CA ARG A 25 -13.67 -0.68 15.10
C ARG A 25 -13.89 -1.43 13.79
N LYS A 26 -15.13 -1.75 13.44
CA LYS A 26 -15.45 -2.43 12.17
C LYS A 26 -15.07 -1.57 10.96
N LYS A 27 -15.31 -0.26 11.00
CA LYS A 27 -14.89 0.67 9.93
C LYS A 27 -13.37 0.73 9.81
N GLY A 28 -12.64 0.93 10.91
CA GLY A 28 -11.18 0.96 10.92
C GLY A 28 -10.56 -0.32 10.37
N ASN A 29 -11.06 -1.48 10.83
CA ASN A 29 -10.65 -2.79 10.31
C ASN A 29 -10.85 -2.94 8.80
N ASN A 30 -11.95 -2.42 8.26
CA ASN A 30 -12.23 -2.53 6.83
C ASN A 30 -11.24 -1.69 6.00
N ILE A 31 -10.89 -0.48 6.47
CA ILE A 31 -9.90 0.38 5.82
C ILE A 31 -8.53 -0.29 5.84
N ILE A 32 -8.09 -0.78 7.01
CA ILE A 32 -6.80 -1.48 7.13
C ILE A 32 -6.76 -2.73 6.25
N LYS A 33 -7.83 -3.52 6.22
CA LYS A 33 -7.93 -4.71 5.34
C LYS A 33 -7.80 -4.34 3.86
N ASN A 34 -8.40 -3.23 3.42
CA ASN A 34 -8.28 -2.76 2.04
C ASN A 34 -6.82 -2.36 1.73
N ILE A 35 -6.18 -1.63 2.64
CA ILE A 35 -4.77 -1.25 2.51
C ILE A 35 -3.89 -2.49 2.39
N VAL A 36 -4.06 -3.48 3.26
CA VAL A 36 -3.30 -4.75 3.23
C VAL A 36 -3.45 -5.46 1.89
N LYS A 37 -4.67 -5.60 1.37
CA LYS A 37 -4.89 -6.21 0.05
C LYS A 37 -4.15 -5.47 -1.08
N ILE A 38 -4.09 -4.14 -1.03
CA ILE A 38 -3.38 -3.36 -2.03
C ILE A 38 -1.87 -3.56 -1.91
N LEU A 39 -1.35 -3.67 -0.69
CA LEU A 39 0.07 -3.97 -0.43
C LEU A 39 0.43 -5.37 -0.96
N GLU A 40 -0.39 -6.38 -0.71
CA GLU A 40 -0.22 -7.74 -1.25
C GLU A 40 -0.20 -7.73 -2.79
N SER A 41 -1.16 -7.05 -3.44
CA SER A 41 -1.18 -6.93 -4.90
C SER A 41 0.03 -6.16 -5.45
N LEU A 42 0.57 -5.18 -4.72
CA LEU A 42 1.78 -4.47 -5.13
C LEU A 42 3.01 -5.37 -5.04
N GLU A 43 3.09 -6.22 -4.01
CA GLU A 43 4.16 -7.19 -3.86
C GLU A 43 4.16 -8.20 -5.01
N GLU A 44 2.99 -8.74 -5.37
CA GLU A 44 2.84 -9.66 -6.52
C GLU A 44 3.32 -9.03 -7.83
N GLU A 45 2.88 -7.82 -8.14
CA GLU A 45 3.30 -7.12 -9.36
C GLU A 45 4.80 -6.75 -9.34
N ALA A 46 5.36 -6.42 -8.17
CA ALA A 46 6.79 -6.17 -8.02
C ALA A 46 7.62 -7.43 -8.25
N GLN A 47 7.16 -8.59 -7.78
CA GLN A 47 7.79 -9.87 -8.04
C GLN A 47 7.74 -10.23 -9.54
N ASP A 48 6.61 -9.99 -10.23
CA ASP A 48 6.51 -10.21 -11.68
C ASP A 48 7.47 -9.29 -12.47
N MET A 49 7.63 -8.04 -12.05
CA MET A 49 8.62 -7.12 -12.63
C MET A 49 10.06 -7.63 -12.48
N ILE A 50 10.44 -8.09 -11.29
CA ILE A 50 11.78 -8.65 -11.04
C ILE A 50 11.99 -9.90 -11.89
N LYS A 51 11.01 -10.81 -11.91
CA LYS A 51 11.08 -12.05 -12.68
C LYS A 51 11.28 -11.77 -14.17
N LYS A 52 10.44 -10.94 -14.78
CA LYS A 52 10.53 -10.60 -16.20
C LYS A 52 11.82 -9.87 -16.56
N SER A 53 12.30 -9.00 -15.67
CA SER A 53 13.62 -8.39 -15.86
C SER A 53 14.72 -9.44 -15.92
N ARG A 54 14.76 -10.35 -14.94
CA ARG A 54 15.77 -11.41 -14.88
C ARG A 54 15.70 -12.38 -16.05
N GLU A 55 14.50 -12.70 -16.53
CA GLU A 55 14.30 -13.51 -17.74
C GLU A 55 14.92 -12.84 -18.97
N GLU A 56 14.67 -11.55 -19.17
CA GLU A 56 15.29 -10.79 -20.27
C GLU A 56 16.82 -10.72 -20.11
N LEU A 57 17.34 -10.53 -18.89
CA LEU A 57 18.79 -10.50 -18.63
C LEU A 57 19.50 -11.83 -18.92
N LYS A 58 18.79 -12.97 -18.94
CA LYS A 58 19.35 -14.28 -19.27
C LYS A 58 19.66 -14.46 -20.76
N GLU A 59 19.07 -13.67 -21.66
CA GLU A 59 19.30 -13.79 -23.10
C GLU A 59 20.73 -13.43 -23.54
N GLY A 60 21.58 -12.92 -22.63
CA GLY A 60 22.98 -12.59 -22.88
C GLY A 60 23.16 -11.15 -23.37
N VAL A 61 24.23 -10.50 -22.90
CA VAL A 61 24.46 -9.06 -23.11
C VAL A 61 24.56 -8.68 -24.59
N GLU A 62 25.14 -9.52 -25.45
CA GLU A 62 25.23 -9.27 -26.89
C GLU A 62 23.87 -9.28 -27.60
N VAL A 63 22.98 -10.19 -27.23
CA VAL A 63 21.62 -10.28 -27.81
C VAL A 63 20.78 -9.08 -27.35
N LEU A 64 20.91 -8.71 -26.08
CA LEU A 64 20.24 -7.54 -25.51
C LEU A 64 20.77 -6.22 -26.07
N ALA A 65 22.07 -6.12 -26.34
CA ALA A 65 22.67 -4.94 -26.97
C ALA A 65 22.12 -4.70 -28.39
N LYS A 66 21.79 -5.78 -29.13
CA LYS A 66 21.13 -5.71 -30.44
C LYS A 66 19.67 -5.22 -30.36
N LYS A 67 19.00 -5.33 -29.20
CA LYS A 67 17.60 -4.89 -28.98
C LYS A 67 17.41 -3.37 -28.85
N LYS A 68 18.49 -2.56 -28.95
CA LYS A 68 18.63 -1.08 -28.94
C LYS A 68 19.47 -0.57 -27.78
N ALA A 69 20.18 0.53 -28.01
CA ALA A 69 20.90 1.26 -26.98
C ALA A 69 19.96 1.64 -25.82
N GLY A 70 20.38 1.35 -24.58
CA GLY A 70 19.59 1.64 -23.36
C GLY A 70 18.56 0.57 -22.98
N TYR A 71 18.37 -0.49 -23.77
CA TYR A 71 17.46 -1.59 -23.38
C TYR A 71 17.89 -2.27 -22.07
N LEU A 72 19.19 -2.57 -21.95
CA LEU A 72 19.76 -3.19 -20.75
C LEU A 72 19.52 -2.36 -19.48
N ASP A 73 19.71 -1.04 -19.57
CA ASP A 73 19.48 -0.12 -18.45
C ASP A 73 18.00 0.00 -18.11
N ALA A 74 17.12 -0.13 -19.11
CA ALA A 74 15.69 -0.12 -18.92
C ALA A 74 15.18 -1.39 -18.23
N VAL A 75 15.72 -2.55 -18.61
CA VAL A 75 15.47 -3.84 -17.94
C VAL A 75 15.94 -3.77 -16.48
N ARG A 76 17.18 -3.32 -16.22
CA ARG A 76 17.70 -3.12 -14.85
C ARG A 76 16.87 -2.11 -14.05
N SER A 77 16.35 -1.06 -14.70
CA SER A 77 15.47 -0.09 -14.04
C SER A 77 14.13 -0.71 -13.64
N LEU A 78 13.62 -1.68 -14.39
CA LEU A 78 12.42 -2.44 -14.04
C LEU A 78 12.65 -3.30 -12.78
N GLU A 79 13.73 -4.09 -12.75
CA GLU A 79 14.10 -4.90 -11.57
C GLU A 79 14.26 -4.01 -10.34
N LYS A 80 15.06 -2.95 -10.47
CA LYS A 80 15.27 -1.99 -9.37
C LYS A 80 13.97 -1.35 -8.91
N PHE A 81 13.02 -1.09 -9.80
CA PHE A 81 11.73 -0.55 -9.39
C PHE A 81 10.93 -1.58 -8.57
N GLY A 82 10.88 -2.84 -9.02
CA GLY A 82 10.27 -3.94 -8.27
C GLY A 82 10.90 -4.13 -6.87
N GLU A 83 12.23 -4.16 -6.79
CA GLU A 83 12.94 -4.31 -5.50
C GLU A 83 12.61 -3.19 -4.51
N ASN A 84 12.55 -1.94 -4.99
CA ASN A 84 12.17 -0.81 -4.14
C ASN A 84 10.71 -0.88 -3.67
N ILE A 85 9.82 -1.45 -4.49
CA ILE A 85 8.42 -1.66 -4.08
C ILE A 85 8.35 -2.66 -2.94
N ILE A 86 9.02 -3.81 -3.09
CA ILE A 86 9.10 -4.83 -2.04
C ILE A 86 9.67 -4.25 -0.76
N ALA A 87 10.79 -3.53 -0.85
CA ALA A 87 11.44 -2.92 0.32
C ALA A 87 10.55 -1.90 1.04
N ALA A 88 9.79 -1.09 0.29
CA ALA A 88 8.87 -0.13 0.90
C ALA A 88 7.67 -0.82 1.57
N ILE A 89 7.16 -1.90 0.98
CA ILE A 89 6.00 -2.64 1.53
C ILE A 89 6.39 -3.43 2.77
N SER A 90 7.56 -4.08 2.78
CA SER A 90 8.05 -4.85 3.93
C SER A 90 8.25 -4.00 5.19
N ASN A 91 8.42 -2.69 5.03
CA ASN A 91 8.56 -1.74 6.13
C ASN A 91 7.21 -1.25 6.69
N VAL A 92 6.09 -1.63 6.07
CA VAL A 92 4.75 -1.24 6.53
C VAL A 92 4.30 -2.15 7.68
N LYS A 93 4.13 -1.58 8.87
CA LYS A 93 3.73 -2.32 10.08
C LYS A 93 2.21 -2.26 10.27
N VAL A 94 1.52 -3.35 9.95
CA VAL A 94 0.06 -3.44 10.14
C VAL A 94 -0.28 -3.57 11.64
N PRO A 95 -1.19 -2.74 12.19
CA PRO A 95 -1.50 -2.78 13.62
C PRO A 95 -2.34 -4.02 13.96
N SER A 96 -2.06 -4.63 15.12
CA SER A 96 -2.84 -5.74 15.69
C SER A 96 -4.14 -5.28 16.35
N GLU A 97 -4.20 -4.01 16.76
CA GLU A 97 -5.34 -3.42 17.46
C GLU A 97 -5.86 -2.14 16.79
N ILE A 98 -7.16 -1.91 16.93
CA ILE A 98 -7.87 -0.74 16.39
C ILE A 98 -8.16 0.23 17.52
N ASN A 99 -7.13 0.98 17.91
CA ASN A 99 -7.21 2.13 18.80
C ASN A 99 -6.59 3.35 18.10
N HIS A 100 -6.80 4.55 18.65
CA HIS A 100 -6.37 5.79 18.00
C HIS A 100 -4.85 5.86 17.80
N GLU A 101 -4.08 5.44 18.79
CA GLU A 101 -2.61 5.49 18.76
C GLU A 101 -2.04 4.56 17.69
N SER A 102 -2.43 3.28 17.69
CA SER A 102 -1.94 2.28 16.73
C SER A 102 -2.30 2.63 15.29
N ILE A 103 -3.51 3.18 15.05
CA ILE A 103 -3.92 3.59 13.70
C ILE A 103 -3.16 4.85 13.24
N THR A 104 -2.89 5.78 14.16
CA THR A 104 -2.11 6.98 13.86
C THR A 104 -0.66 6.62 13.50
N GLU A 105 -0.05 5.71 14.25
CA GLU A 105 1.29 5.21 13.95
C GLU A 105 1.33 4.48 12.60
N PHE A 106 0.36 3.61 12.35
CA PHE A 106 0.21 2.94 11.05
C PHE A 106 0.09 3.93 9.90
N TYR A 107 -0.72 4.97 10.05
CA TYR A 107 -0.88 6.01 9.03
C TYR A 107 0.43 6.75 8.74
N LYS A 108 1.20 7.12 9.78
CA LYS A 108 2.51 7.77 9.61
C LYS A 108 3.49 6.88 8.84
N ASN A 109 3.64 5.63 9.29
CA ASN A 109 4.53 4.65 8.68
C ASN A 109 4.12 4.34 7.22
N LEU A 110 2.82 4.20 6.94
CA LEU A 110 2.31 4.04 5.57
C LEU A 110 2.64 5.25 4.69
N THR A 111 2.49 6.46 5.23
CA THR A 111 2.73 7.71 4.50
C THR A 111 4.21 7.87 4.14
N GLU A 112 5.12 7.55 5.05
CA GLU A 112 6.56 7.57 4.79
C GLU A 112 6.96 6.63 3.65
N ASN A 113 6.43 5.40 3.67
CA ASN A 113 6.67 4.41 2.61
C ASN A 113 6.05 4.83 1.28
N LEU A 114 4.85 5.43 1.28
CA LEU A 114 4.23 6.00 0.09
C LEU A 114 5.07 7.13 -0.53
N ILE A 115 5.65 8.01 0.28
CA ILE A 115 6.54 9.09 -0.19
C ILE A 115 7.79 8.48 -0.84
N MET A 116 8.38 7.46 -0.22
CA MET A 116 9.53 6.74 -0.80
C MET A 116 9.19 6.09 -2.14
N LEU A 117 8.05 5.38 -2.21
CA LEU A 117 7.55 4.77 -3.45
C LEU A 117 7.33 5.81 -4.55
N GLU A 118 6.73 6.96 -4.23
CA GLU A 118 6.46 8.03 -5.19
C GLU A 118 7.76 8.65 -5.73
N LYS A 119 8.76 8.86 -4.86
CA LYS A 119 10.10 9.33 -5.26
C LYS A 119 10.79 8.34 -6.19
N THR A 120 10.79 7.05 -5.86
CA THR A 120 11.39 6.00 -6.68
C THR A 120 10.70 5.88 -8.03
N LYS A 121 9.36 5.86 -8.03
CA LYS A 121 8.55 5.89 -9.25
C LYS A 121 9.01 7.05 -10.14
N ASN A 122 9.00 8.29 -9.66
CA ASN A 122 9.36 9.45 -10.48
C ASN A 122 10.79 9.36 -11.06
N LYS A 123 11.72 8.73 -10.34
CA LYS A 123 13.11 8.53 -10.78
C LYS A 123 13.29 7.43 -11.84
N LEU A 124 12.50 6.36 -11.79
CA LEU A 124 12.69 5.16 -12.63
C LEU A 124 11.64 5.00 -13.74
N ASP A 125 10.45 5.59 -13.58
CA ASP A 125 9.29 5.40 -14.45
C ASP A 125 9.55 5.76 -15.92
N HIS A 126 10.36 6.80 -16.17
CA HIS A 126 10.74 7.23 -17.52
C HIS A 126 11.88 6.39 -18.12
N LYS A 127 12.57 5.58 -17.31
CA LYS A 127 13.68 4.73 -17.73
C LYS A 127 13.23 3.31 -18.08
N ILE A 128 11.99 2.93 -17.77
CA ILE A 128 11.44 1.61 -18.05
C ILE A 128 11.04 1.53 -19.53
N HIS A 129 11.46 0.47 -20.21
CA HIS A 129 11.21 0.28 -21.64
C HIS A 129 9.70 0.12 -21.92
N PRO A 130 9.18 0.64 -23.05
CA PRO A 130 7.76 0.50 -23.43
C PRO A 130 7.26 -0.95 -23.50
N TYR A 131 8.14 -1.91 -23.72
CA TYR A 131 7.82 -3.34 -23.64
C TYR A 131 7.18 -3.74 -22.29
N PHE A 132 7.56 -3.08 -21.20
CA PHE A 132 7.03 -3.33 -19.86
C PHE A 132 5.88 -2.39 -19.46
N ILE A 133 5.22 -1.72 -20.42
CA ILE A 133 4.19 -0.70 -20.14
C ILE A 133 3.01 -1.23 -19.33
N ILE A 134 2.63 -2.49 -19.51
CA ILE A 134 1.51 -3.11 -18.80
C ILE A 134 1.82 -3.22 -17.30
N LEU A 135 2.97 -3.81 -16.95
CA LEU A 135 3.44 -3.92 -15.55
C LEU A 135 3.52 -2.56 -14.88
N ARG A 136 4.16 -1.60 -15.55
CA ARG A 136 4.30 -0.23 -15.09
C ARG A 136 2.93 0.40 -14.81
N THR A 137 1.96 0.21 -15.71
CA THR A 137 0.62 0.80 -15.57
C THR A 137 -0.14 0.20 -14.40
N ARG A 138 -0.06 -1.12 -14.19
CA ARG A 138 -0.70 -1.81 -13.06
C ARG A 138 -0.15 -1.32 -11.72
N VAL A 139 1.17 -1.27 -11.57
CA VAL A 139 1.82 -0.75 -10.36
C VAL A 139 1.42 0.70 -10.10
N LYS A 140 1.41 1.57 -11.12
CA LYS A 140 0.96 2.97 -10.96
C LYS A 140 -0.49 3.05 -10.48
N GLY A 141 -1.37 2.20 -11.01
CA GLY A 141 -2.76 2.09 -10.58
C GLY A 141 -2.88 1.67 -9.12
N LEU A 142 -2.09 0.70 -8.69
CA LEU A 142 -2.07 0.22 -7.30
C LEU A 142 -1.50 1.27 -6.33
N ILE A 143 -0.41 1.96 -6.68
CA ILE A 143 0.13 3.07 -5.87
C ILE A 143 -0.93 4.16 -5.68
N LYS A 144 -1.69 4.49 -6.74
CA LYS A 144 -2.79 5.45 -6.65
C LYS A 144 -3.88 4.96 -5.69
N LYS A 145 -4.32 3.70 -5.81
CA LYS A 145 -5.31 3.11 -4.90
C LYS A 145 -4.83 3.13 -3.44
N LEU A 146 -3.55 2.82 -3.20
CA LEU A 146 -2.96 2.85 -1.87
C LEU A 146 -2.99 4.27 -1.26
N LYS A 147 -2.72 5.29 -2.07
CA LYS A 147 -2.83 6.71 -1.68
C LYS A 147 -4.27 7.10 -1.35
N ASP A 148 -5.23 6.65 -2.15
CA ASP A 148 -6.66 6.93 -1.93
C ASP A 148 -7.16 6.27 -0.62
N GLU A 149 -6.75 5.04 -0.32
CA GLU A 149 -7.07 4.37 0.94
C GLU A 149 -6.33 4.99 2.14
N SER A 150 -5.08 5.43 1.96
CA SER A 150 -4.34 6.19 2.99
C SER A 150 -5.05 7.51 3.34
N ASN A 151 -5.61 8.22 2.35
CA ASN A 151 -6.43 9.41 2.58
C ASN A 151 -7.75 9.08 3.30
N THR A 152 -8.34 7.93 3.01
CA THR A 152 -9.52 7.43 3.74
C THR A 152 -9.18 7.15 5.21
N LEU A 153 -8.02 6.56 5.46
CA LEU A 153 -7.51 6.32 6.81
C LEU A 153 -7.26 7.63 7.57
N LYS A 154 -6.64 8.63 6.92
CA LYS A 154 -6.46 9.97 7.49
C LYS A 154 -7.78 10.58 7.96
N LYS A 155 -8.78 10.60 7.08
CA LYS A 155 -10.12 11.12 7.40
C LYS A 155 -10.76 10.37 8.57
N PHE A 156 -10.55 9.05 8.64
CA PHE A 156 -11.05 8.24 9.73
C PHE A 156 -10.39 8.57 11.08
N ILE A 157 -9.10 8.92 11.10
CA ILE A 157 -8.39 9.36 12.32
C ILE A 157 -8.87 10.74 12.77
N GLU A 158 -9.16 11.63 11.82
CA GLU A 158 -9.61 13.01 12.08
C GLU A 158 -11.09 13.12 12.51
N THR A 159 -11.83 12.00 12.53
CA THR A 159 -13.27 11.94 12.88
C THR A 159 -13.47 11.47 14.32
#